data_AF-A0A9E5CLV0-F1
#
_entry.id   AF-A0A9E5CLV0-F1
#
_cell.length_a   1.000
_cell.length_b   1.000
_cell.length_c   1.000
_cell.angle_alpha   90.00
_cell.angle_beta   90.00
_cell.angle_gamma   90.00
#
_symmetry.space_group_name_H-M   'P 1'
#
loop_
_entity.id
_entity.type
_entity.pdbx_description
1 polymer ?
#
loop_
_entity_poly.entity_id
_entity_poly.type
_entity_poly.pdbx_seq_one_letter_code
_entity_poly.pdbx_strand_id
1 'polypeptide(L)'
;LTVPVATYTGWNLRDASIGNPDLFIGITGGLAGWTLGLPATAADRQSSGDPRLSIAERYASKEEYLRLVEESARALIDEGYMLEEDLEPVVERAGSKFDYFVGNGNEG
;
A
#
# COMPACT_ATOMS: atom_id res chain seq x y z
N LEU A 1 -5.82 3.51 -7.94
CA LEU A 1 -5.66 2.56 -6.82
C LEU A 1 -6.89 2.66 -5.95
N THR A 2 -7.81 1.70 -6.05
CA THR A 2 -9.19 1.88 -5.57
C THR A 2 -9.33 1.58 -4.07
N VAL A 3 -8.45 0.73 -3.51
CA VAL A 3 -8.50 0.27 -2.10
C VAL A 3 -7.12 0.40 -1.41
N PRO A 4 -6.66 1.63 -1.08
CA PRO A 4 -5.32 1.84 -0.52
C PRO A 4 -5.21 1.55 0.99
N VAL A 5 -4.07 0.99 1.40
CA VAL A 5 -3.55 0.98 2.79
C VAL A 5 -2.26 1.80 2.96
N ALA A 6 -1.68 2.23 1.85
CA ALA A 6 -0.49 3.07 1.78
C ALA A 6 -0.48 3.87 0.47
N THR A 7 0.29 4.96 0.45
CA THR A 7 0.66 5.66 -0.78
C THR A 7 1.96 5.04 -1.31
N TYR A 8 1.91 4.55 -2.54
CA TYR A 8 3.08 4.04 -3.26
C TYR A 8 3.56 5.10 -4.24
N THR A 9 4.79 5.56 -4.06
CA THR A 9 5.44 6.52 -4.97
C THR A 9 6.32 5.78 -5.99
N GLY A 10 6.59 6.44 -7.13
CA GLY A 10 7.41 5.88 -8.20
C GLY A 10 8.90 5.75 -7.84
N TRP A 11 9.72 5.57 -8.87
CA TRP A 11 11.16 5.37 -8.75
C TRP A 11 11.84 6.58 -8.09
N ASN A 12 12.58 6.35 -6.99
CA ASN A 12 13.43 7.37 -6.39
C ASN A 12 14.85 7.31 -6.95
N LEU A 13 15.43 8.48 -7.18
CA LEU A 13 16.87 8.62 -7.44
C LEU A 13 17.64 8.33 -6.15
N ARG A 14 18.89 7.87 -6.29
CA ARG A 14 19.80 7.75 -5.15
C ARG A 14 20.08 9.14 -4.58
N ASP A 15 20.14 9.22 -3.26
CA ASP A 15 20.63 10.42 -2.60
C ASP A 15 22.09 10.70 -3.01
N ALA A 16 22.44 11.98 -3.19
CA ALA A 16 23.78 12.36 -3.63
C ALA A 16 24.88 11.93 -2.64
N SER A 17 24.56 11.82 -1.34
CA SER A 17 25.50 11.42 -0.29
C SER A 17 25.98 9.96 -0.40
N ILE A 18 25.28 9.11 -1.15
CA ILE A 18 25.64 7.70 -1.37
C ILE A 18 26.22 7.44 -2.78
N GLY A 19 26.44 8.49 -3.58
CA GLY A 19 27.06 8.45 -4.90
C GLY A 19 26.12 8.02 -6.05
N ASN A 20 26.47 8.43 -7.27
CA ASN A 20 25.69 8.22 -8.51
C ASN A 20 24.22 8.67 -8.40
N PRO A 21 23.96 9.98 -8.20
CA PRO A 21 22.61 10.54 -8.03
C PRO A 21 21.71 10.38 -9.25
N ASP A 22 22.30 10.19 -10.44
CA ASP A 22 21.54 9.93 -11.68
C ASP A 22 21.04 8.47 -11.79
N LEU A 23 21.45 7.58 -10.87
CA LEU A 23 20.98 6.20 -10.80
C LEU A 23 19.80 6.09 -9.84
N PHE A 24 18.80 5.30 -10.22
CA PHE A 24 17.71 4.91 -9.33
C PHE A 24 18.21 4.07 -8.15
N ILE A 25 17.58 4.23 -6.99
CA ILE A 25 17.86 3.39 -5.82
C ILE A 25 17.50 1.93 -6.14
N GLY A 26 18.41 1.01 -5.83
CA GLY A 26 18.16 -0.43 -5.95
C GLY A 26 18.64 -1.15 -7.22
N ILE A 27 19.57 -0.59 -8.00
CA ILE A 27 20.15 -1.30 -9.18
C ILE A 27 20.82 -2.65 -8.83
N THR A 28 21.21 -2.88 -7.57
CA THR A 28 21.73 -4.18 -7.09
C THR A 28 20.74 -5.01 -6.26
N GLY A 29 19.48 -4.59 -6.11
CA GLY A 29 18.47 -5.26 -5.27
C GLY A 29 17.00 -5.11 -5.71
N GLY A 30 16.74 -4.55 -6.89
CA GLY A 30 15.41 -4.21 -7.40
C GLY A 30 15.10 -2.73 -7.23
N LEU A 31 14.47 -2.12 -8.24
CA LEU A 31 14.06 -0.72 -8.22
C LEU A 31 13.12 -0.47 -7.01
N ALA A 32 13.49 0.44 -6.10
CA ALA A 32 12.70 0.70 -4.89
C ALA A 32 12.00 2.07 -4.95
N GLY A 33 10.67 2.06 -5.01
CA GLY A 33 9.85 3.24 -4.72
C GLY A 33 9.72 3.47 -3.22
N TRP A 34 9.15 4.60 -2.80
CA TRP A 34 8.84 4.84 -1.40
C TRP A 34 7.39 4.45 -1.09
N THR A 35 7.20 3.66 -0.04
CA THR A 35 5.88 3.31 0.49
C THR A 35 5.63 4.12 1.76
N LEU A 36 4.61 4.96 1.73
CA LEU A 36 4.16 5.75 2.87
C LEU A 36 2.84 5.20 3.37
N GLY A 37 2.86 4.48 4.50
CA GLY A 37 1.67 3.94 5.15
C GLY A 37 0.63 5.02 5.42
N LEU A 38 -0.66 4.64 5.32
CA LEU A 38 -1.72 5.46 5.90
C LEU A 38 -1.67 5.31 7.43
N PRO A 39 -2.10 6.33 8.20
CA PRO A 39 -2.26 6.17 9.64
C PRO A 39 -3.18 4.99 9.95
N ALA A 40 -2.87 4.17 10.95
CA ALA A 40 -3.74 3.04 11.30
C ALA A 40 -5.05 3.53 11.90
N THR A 41 -4.97 4.50 12.82
CA THR A 41 -6.11 5.07 13.53
C THR A 41 -6.29 6.58 13.31
N ALA A 42 -7.47 7.09 13.67
CA ALA A 42 -7.73 8.54 13.66
C ALA A 42 -6.85 9.31 14.64
N ALA A 43 -6.40 8.66 15.72
CA ALA A 43 -5.47 9.26 16.69
C ALA A 43 -4.09 9.44 16.06
N ASP A 44 -3.57 8.41 15.37
CA ASP A 44 -2.28 8.48 14.66
C ASP A 44 -2.31 9.53 13.56
N ARG A 45 -3.45 9.65 12.86
CA ARG A 45 -3.66 10.69 11.86
C ARG A 45 -3.57 12.09 12.47
N GLN A 46 -4.23 12.31 13.60
CA GLN A 46 -4.24 13.60 14.27
C GLN A 46 -2.87 13.96 14.87
N SER A 47 -2.17 12.99 15.47
CA SER A 47 -0.84 13.21 16.07
C SER A 47 0.22 13.51 15.03
N SER A 48 0.18 12.83 13.87
CA SER A 48 1.08 13.07 12.74
C SER A 48 0.71 14.27 11.88
N GLY A 49 -0.52 14.79 12.01
CA GLY A 49 -1.05 15.84 11.15
C GLY A 49 -1.30 15.39 9.70
N ASP A 50 -1.46 14.08 9.47
CA ASP A 50 -1.67 13.54 8.13
C ASP A 50 -3.06 13.92 7.59
N PRO A 51 -3.17 14.56 6.41
CA PRO A 51 -4.46 14.91 5.83
C PRO A 51 -5.24 13.71 5.27
N ARG A 52 -4.58 12.56 5.06
CA ARG A 52 -5.19 11.34 4.49
C ARG A 52 -5.95 10.60 5.60
N LEU A 53 -7.18 10.16 5.31
CA LEU A 53 -7.95 9.29 6.22
C LEU A 53 -7.13 8.06 6.63
N SER A 54 -7.23 7.70 7.90
CA SER A 54 -6.64 6.48 8.45
C SER A 54 -7.27 5.21 7.88
N ILE A 55 -6.62 4.06 8.07
CA ILE A 55 -7.13 2.76 7.65
C ILE A 55 -8.45 2.46 8.37
N ALA A 56 -8.54 2.71 9.68
CA ALA A 56 -9.76 2.52 10.47
C ALA A 56 -10.91 3.47 10.06
N GLU A 57 -10.60 4.67 9.56
CA GLU A 57 -11.62 5.58 9.00
C GLU A 57 -12.08 5.16 7.60
N ARG A 58 -11.30 4.36 6.86
CA ARG A 58 -11.60 3.91 5.50
C ARG A 58 -12.37 2.60 5.44
N TYR A 59 -12.02 1.65 6.30
CA TYR A 59 -12.56 0.30 6.28
C TYR A 59 -13.09 -0.06 7.66
N ALA A 60 -14.35 -0.49 7.72
CA ALA A 60 -14.99 -0.89 8.97
C ALA A 60 -14.37 -2.17 9.57
N SER A 61 -13.83 -3.05 8.72
CA SER A 61 -13.12 -4.26 9.13
C SER A 61 -12.15 -4.75 8.05
N LYS A 62 -11.35 -5.76 8.37
CA LYS A 62 -10.48 -6.43 7.40
C LYS A 62 -11.29 -7.14 6.32
N GLU A 63 -12.42 -7.75 6.67
CA GLU A 63 -13.32 -8.43 5.75
C GLU A 63 -13.93 -7.46 4.73
N GLU A 64 -14.33 -6.27 5.20
CA GLU A 64 -14.80 -5.18 4.32
C GLU A 64 -13.71 -4.76 3.34
N TYR A 65 -12.48 -4.58 3.81
CA TYR A 65 -11.32 -4.27 2.97
C TYR A 65 -11.07 -5.36 1.92
N LEU A 66 -11.04 -6.63 2.33
CA LEU A 66 -10.80 -7.75 1.41
C LEU A 66 -11.90 -7.88 0.36
N ARG A 67 -13.17 -7.65 0.74
CA ARG A 67 -14.29 -7.63 -0.21
C ARG A 67 -14.10 -6.55 -1.27
N LEU A 68 -13.71 -5.33 -0.87
CA LEU A 68 -13.45 -4.23 -1.81
C LEU A 68 -12.25 -4.53 -2.73
N VAL A 69 -11.22 -5.20 -2.21
CA VAL A 69 -10.07 -5.66 -3.01
C VAL A 69 -10.52 -6.68 -4.04
N GLU A 70 -11.32 -7.67 -3.64
CA GLU A 70 -11.84 -8.70 -4.54
C GLU A 70 -12.71 -8.08 -5.64
N GLU A 71 -13.62 -7.16 -5.29
CA GLU A 71 -14.45 -6.43 -6.27
C GLU A 71 -13.58 -5.65 -7.28
N SER A 72 -12.55 -4.96 -6.79
CA SER A 72 -11.62 -4.21 -7.65
C SER A 72 -10.80 -5.15 -8.55
N ALA A 73 -10.36 -6.30 -8.04
CA ALA A 73 -9.61 -7.28 -8.80
C ALA A 73 -10.48 -7.94 -9.88
N ARG A 74 -11.74 -8.26 -9.57
CA ARG A 74 -12.73 -8.76 -10.54
C ARG A 74 -12.99 -7.75 -11.67
N ALA A 75 -13.11 -6.47 -11.35
CA ALA A 75 -13.22 -5.43 -12.38
C ALA A 75 -12.01 -5.40 -13.32
N LEU A 76 -10.79 -5.58 -12.80
CA LEU A 76 -9.58 -5.67 -13.63
C LEU A 76 -9.54 -6.94 -14.49
N ILE A 77 -10.10 -8.05 -14.01
CA ILE A 77 -10.25 -9.28 -14.80
C ILE A 77 -11.23 -9.03 -15.96
N ASP A 78 -12.37 -8.42 -15.69
CA ASP A 78 -13.39 -8.09 -16.70
C ASP A 78 -12.83 -7.12 -17.76
N GLU A 79 -11.96 -6.19 -17.36
CA GLU A 79 -11.26 -5.27 -18.27
C GLU A 79 -10.06 -5.90 -19.00
N GLY A 80 -9.69 -7.14 -18.66
CA GLY A 80 -8.56 -7.87 -19.26
C GLY A 80 -7.17 -7.41 -18.77
N TYR A 81 -7.10 -6.71 -17.65
CA TYR A 81 -5.85 -6.25 -17.02
C TYR A 81 -5.29 -7.24 -15.99
N MET A 82 -6.05 -8.27 -15.60
CA MET A 82 -5.65 -9.30 -14.62
C MET A 82 -6.19 -10.67 -15.05
N LEU A 83 -5.47 -11.75 -14.73
CA LEU A 83 -5.94 -13.12 -14.98
C LEU A 83 -6.81 -13.63 -13.83
N GLU A 84 -7.75 -14.53 -14.10
CA GLU A 84 -8.58 -15.14 -13.05
C GLU A 84 -7.75 -15.89 -12.00
N GLU A 85 -6.65 -16.52 -12.41
CA GLU A 85 -5.73 -17.23 -11.51
C GLU A 85 -4.98 -16.30 -10.54
N ASP A 86 -4.89 -15.00 -10.86
CA ASP A 86 -4.22 -14.01 -10.01
C ASP A 86 -5.12 -13.51 -8.87
N LEU A 87 -6.43 -13.77 -8.92
CA LEU A 87 -7.39 -13.20 -7.96
C LEU A 87 -7.06 -13.56 -6.51
N GLU A 88 -6.95 -14.86 -6.22
CA GLU A 88 -6.71 -15.35 -4.86
C GLU A 88 -5.34 -14.89 -4.32
N PRO A 89 -4.21 -15.04 -5.06
CA PRO A 89 -2.92 -14.51 -4.62
C PRO A 89 -2.91 -13.00 -4.35
N VAL A 90 -3.65 -12.22 -5.15
CA VAL A 90 -3.76 -10.75 -4.96
C VAL A 90 -4.51 -10.42 -3.67
N VAL A 91 -5.63 -11.11 -3.41
CA VAL A 91 -6.43 -10.90 -2.20
C VAL A 91 -5.64 -11.31 -0.95
N GLU A 92 -4.92 -12.44 -0.99
CA GLU A 92 -4.05 -12.88 0.11
C GLU A 92 -2.96 -11.85 0.41
N ARG A 93 -2.22 -11.40 -0.61
CA ARG A 93 -1.18 -10.39 -0.46
C ARG A 93 -1.73 -9.05 0.05
N ALA A 94 -2.93 -8.68 -0.39
CA ALA A 94 -3.61 -7.49 0.12
C ALA A 94 -3.95 -7.62 1.61
N GLY A 95 -4.37 -8.80 2.05
CA GLY A 95 -4.59 -9.13 3.47
C GLY A 95 -3.33 -8.99 4.31
N SER A 96 -2.20 -9.54 3.86
CA SER A 96 -0.92 -9.40 4.56
C SER A 96 -0.47 -7.94 4.68
N LYS A 97 -0.69 -7.13 3.63
CA LYS A 97 -0.40 -5.68 3.67
C LYS A 97 -1.27 -4.96 4.69
N PHE A 98 -2.56 -5.28 4.75
CA PHE A 98 -3.48 -4.69 5.73
C PHE A 98 -3.00 -4.97 7.15
N ASP A 99 -2.67 -6.23 7.45
CA ASP A 99 -2.16 -6.63 8.77
C ASP A 99 -0.87 -5.90 9.13
N TYR A 100 0.03 -5.73 8.17
CA TYR A 100 1.29 -5.00 8.37
C TYR A 100 1.05 -3.52 8.72
N PHE A 101 0.21 -2.81 7.97
CA PHE A 101 -0.01 -1.37 8.21
C PHE A 101 -0.89 -1.09 9.44
N VAL A 102 -1.82 -1.98 9.76
CA VAL A 102 -2.60 -1.88 11.00
C VAL A 102 -1.76 -2.28 12.21
N GLY A 103 -0.97 -3.34 12.11
CA GLY A 103 -0.10 -3.83 13.19
C GLY A 103 0.99 -2.83 13.59
N ASN A 104 1.64 -2.19 12.61
CA ASN A 104 2.70 -1.21 12.88
C ASN A 104 2.18 0.13 13.43
N GLY A 105 0.88 0.42 13.31
CA GLY A 105 0.29 1.63 13.89
C GLY A 105 0.02 1.53 15.39
N ASN A 106 0.05 0.32 15.96
CA ASN A 106 -0.16 0.08 17.40
C ASN A 106 1.13 0.24 18.24
N GLU A 107 2.28 0.55 17.63
CA GLU A 107 3.58 0.73 18.32
C GLU A 107 3.92 2.20 18.64
N GLY A 108 2.93 3.10 18.63
CA GLY A 108 3.09 4.54 18.91
C GLY A 108 2.75 4.96 20.33
#